data_AF-A0A7D4A7W5-F1
#
_entry.id   AF-A0A7D4A7W5-F1
#
_cell.length_a   1.000
_cell.length_b   1.000
_cell.length_c   1.000
_cell.angle_alpha   90.00
_cell.angle_beta   90.00
_cell.angle_gamma   90.00
#
_symmetry.space_group_name_H-M   'P 1'
#
loop_
_entity.id
_entity.type
_entity.pdbx_description
1 polymer ?
#
loop_
_entity_poly.entity_id
_entity_poly.type
_entity_poly.pdbx_seq_one_letter_code
_entity_poly.pdbx_strand_id
1 'polypeptide(L)'
;MPDELRELLRETSGVQDEYGSGLVWSVQEIIEQNTEFRQSADFAELYASFDQLMFIGDNGGGDQFAFVQAPGERLGDVVVWDHETDERTWVARSLKDYLESRAASDGDDWYKQGSGQ
;
A
#
# COMPACT_ATOMS: atom_id res chain seq x y z
N MET A 1 12.23 6.10 1.18
CA MET A 1 11.69 4.89 1.83
C MET A 1 11.75 5.06 3.34
N PRO A 2 10.65 4.82 4.08
CA PRO A 2 10.63 4.86 5.55
C PRO A 2 11.61 3.86 6.17
N ASP A 3 12.19 4.21 7.33
CA ASP A 3 13.17 3.35 8.01
C ASP A 3 12.55 2.02 8.49
N GLU A 4 11.31 2.05 8.98
CA GLU A 4 10.59 0.85 9.44
C GLU A 4 10.42 -0.19 8.32
N LEU A 5 10.08 0.24 7.11
CA LEU A 5 9.96 -0.65 5.95
C LEU A 5 11.32 -1.26 5.58
N ARG A 6 12.39 -0.46 5.66
CA ARG A 6 13.75 -0.94 5.37
C ARG A 6 14.19 -2.02 6.36
N GLU A 7 13.89 -1.85 7.64
CA GLU A 7 14.23 -2.81 8.68
C GLU A 7 13.46 -4.11 8.50
N LEU A 8 12.14 -4.02 8.27
CA LEU A 8 11.30 -5.18 7.99
C LEU A 8 11.83 -5.99 6.79
N LEU A 9 12.08 -5.33 5.66
CA LEU A 9 12.54 -6.00 4.42
C LEU A 9 13.98 -6.53 4.49
N ARG A 10 14.75 -6.19 5.54
CA ARG A 10 16.06 -6.81 5.80
C ARG A 10 15.92 -8.12 6.55
N GLU A 11 14.88 -8.25 7.36
CA GLU A 11 14.61 -9.42 8.16
C GLU A 11 13.68 -10.40 7.42
N THR A 12 12.86 -9.89 6.50
CA THR A 12 11.87 -10.67 5.76
C THR A 12 11.95 -10.40 4.26
N SER A 13 11.55 -11.39 3.47
CA SER A 13 11.34 -11.23 2.01
C SER A 13 9.93 -10.73 1.71
N GLY A 14 9.45 -9.74 2.47
CA GLY A 14 8.04 -9.37 2.53
C GLY A 14 7.28 -10.11 3.64
N VAL A 15 5.99 -9.82 3.76
CA VAL A 15 5.05 -10.44 4.69
C VAL A 15 3.85 -10.87 3.87
N GLN A 16 3.41 -12.11 4.07
CA GLN A 16 2.24 -12.68 3.42
C GLN A 16 1.23 -13.10 4.47
N ASP A 17 -0.04 -13.09 4.11
CA ASP A 17 -1.07 -13.72 4.92
C ASP A 17 -1.19 -15.23 4.65
N GLU A 18 -2.16 -15.87 5.30
CA GLU A 18 -2.42 -17.29 5.18
C GLU A 18 -2.85 -17.74 3.77
N TYR A 19 -3.30 -16.80 2.93
CA TYR A 19 -3.72 -17.03 1.55
C TYR A 19 -2.64 -16.65 0.52
N GLY A 20 -1.49 -16.12 0.98
CA GLY A 20 -0.38 -15.71 0.14
C GLY A 20 -0.52 -14.31 -0.45
N SER A 21 -1.52 -13.52 -0.05
CA SER A 21 -1.58 -12.10 -0.44
C SER A 21 -0.53 -11.32 0.34
N GLY A 22 0.13 -10.39 -0.37
CA GLY A 22 1.26 -9.63 0.14
C GLY A 22 0.81 -8.51 1.06
N LEU A 23 0.71 -8.81 2.36
CA LEU A 23 0.66 -7.81 3.44
C LEU A 23 1.70 -6.71 3.23
N VAL A 24 2.93 -7.14 2.94
CA VAL A 24 4.03 -6.31 2.46
C VAL A 24 4.76 -7.11 1.40
N TRP A 25 4.81 -6.63 0.17
CA TRP A 25 5.56 -7.23 -0.92
C TRP A 25 7.07 -7.33 -0.62
N SER A 26 7.73 -8.27 -1.28
CA SER A 26 9.19 -8.33 -1.29
C SER A 26 9.79 -7.06 -1.93
N VAL A 27 11.08 -6.79 -1.66
CA VAL A 27 11.78 -5.64 -2.28
C VAL A 27 11.68 -5.68 -3.81
N GLN A 28 11.78 -6.88 -4.40
CA GLN A 28 11.73 -7.06 -5.84
C GLN A 28 10.34 -6.72 -6.39
N GLU A 29 9.29 -7.26 -5.80
CA GLU A 29 7.90 -6.96 -6.17
C GLU A 29 7.58 -5.47 -5.98
N ILE A 30 8.04 -4.84 -4.89
CA ILE A 30 7.88 -3.39 -4.69
C ILE A 30 8.47 -2.62 -5.88
N ILE A 31 9.68 -2.97 -6.34
CA ILE A 31 10.32 -2.30 -7.47
C ILE A 31 9.54 -2.55 -8.76
N GLU A 32 9.17 -3.80 -9.03
CA GLU A 32 8.47 -4.21 -10.25
C GLU A 32 7.10 -3.52 -10.35
N GLN A 33 6.24 -3.66 -9.34
CA GLN A 33 4.90 -3.08 -9.33
C GLN A 33 4.93 -1.55 -9.41
N ASN A 34 5.80 -0.89 -8.63
CA ASN A 34 5.92 0.58 -8.68
C ASN A 34 6.46 1.08 -10.02
N THR A 35 7.27 0.28 -10.71
CA THR A 35 7.78 0.62 -12.05
C THR A 35 6.66 0.48 -13.06
N GLU A 36 5.93 -0.64 -13.03
CA GLU A 36 4.79 -0.91 -13.92
C GLU A 36 3.72 0.18 -13.81
N PHE A 37 3.25 0.48 -12.59
CA PHE A 37 2.20 1.46 -12.36
C PHE A 37 2.57 2.87 -12.85
N ARG A 38 3.86 3.25 -12.81
CA ARG A 38 4.30 4.58 -13.29
C ARG A 38 4.63 4.61 -14.78
N GLN A 39 4.96 3.49 -15.39
CA GLN A 39 5.39 3.44 -16.79
C GLN A 39 4.29 3.01 -17.76
N SER A 40 3.22 2.39 -17.25
CA SER A 40 2.11 1.97 -18.08
C SER A 40 1.27 3.16 -18.55
N ALA A 41 1.11 3.26 -19.87
CA ALA A 41 0.25 4.27 -20.48
C ALA A 41 -1.22 4.07 -20.09
N ASP A 42 -1.67 2.82 -19.96
CA ASP A 42 -3.05 2.50 -19.58
C ASP A 42 -3.37 3.04 -18.18
N PHE A 43 -2.46 2.88 -17.21
CA PHE A 43 -2.63 3.44 -15.87
C PHE A 43 -2.60 4.99 -15.90
N ALA A 44 -1.72 5.58 -16.69
CA ALA A 44 -1.61 7.04 -16.82
C ALA A 44 -2.84 7.69 -17.49
N GLU A 45 -3.58 6.95 -18.32
CA GLU A 45 -4.83 7.41 -18.92
C GLU A 45 -6.03 7.29 -17.98
N LEU A 46 -6.02 6.30 -17.08
CA LEU A 46 -7.16 5.97 -16.22
C LEU A 46 -7.11 6.63 -14.83
N TYR A 47 -5.91 6.86 -14.29
CA TYR A 47 -5.72 7.21 -12.88
C TYR A 47 -4.92 8.49 -12.70
N ALA A 48 -5.11 9.14 -11.54
CA ALA A 48 -4.23 10.22 -11.14
C ALA A 48 -2.79 9.71 -10.89
N SER A 49 -1.81 10.60 -11.02
CA SER A 49 -0.40 10.24 -10.93
C SER A 49 -0.06 9.53 -9.61
N PHE A 50 0.80 8.50 -9.73
CA PHE A 50 1.36 7.76 -8.61
C PHE A 50 2.74 8.25 -8.17
N ASP A 51 3.21 9.41 -8.64
CA ASP A 51 4.54 9.94 -8.33
C ASP A 51 4.75 10.21 -6.83
N GLN A 52 3.67 10.46 -6.11
CA GLN A 52 3.68 10.73 -4.67
C GLN A 52 3.47 9.49 -3.81
N LEU A 53 3.26 8.32 -4.44
CA LEU A 53 2.97 7.06 -3.75
C LEU A 53 4.11 6.07 -3.96
N MET A 54 4.40 5.28 -2.94
CA MET A 54 5.21 4.08 -3.04
C MET A 54 4.40 2.89 -2.56
N PHE A 55 3.93 2.08 -3.50
CA PHE A 55 3.12 0.90 -3.20
C PHE A 55 3.95 -0.18 -2.52
N ILE A 56 3.33 -0.89 -1.57
CA ILE A 56 4.01 -1.85 -0.70
C ILE A 56 3.25 -3.16 -0.53
N GLY A 57 2.00 -3.28 -0.97
CA GLY A 57 1.17 -4.45 -0.72
C GLY A 57 -0.23 -4.28 -1.32
N ASP A 58 -1.02 -5.35 -1.29
CA ASP A 58 -2.37 -5.40 -1.81
C ASP A 58 -3.34 -6.11 -0.84
N ASN A 59 -4.64 -6.01 -1.13
CA ASN A 59 -5.70 -6.74 -0.42
C ASN A 59 -6.11 -8.04 -1.14
N GLY A 60 -5.40 -8.48 -2.19
CA GLY A 60 -5.77 -9.61 -3.05
C GLY A 60 -6.94 -9.35 -4.01
N GLY A 61 -7.66 -8.24 -3.83
CA GLY A 61 -8.83 -7.82 -4.61
C GLY A 61 -8.57 -6.68 -5.61
N GLY A 62 -7.32 -6.22 -5.71
CA GLY A 62 -6.89 -5.18 -6.65
C GLY A 62 -6.57 -3.84 -5.99
N ASP A 63 -7.01 -3.60 -4.76
CA ASP A 63 -6.68 -2.38 -4.02
C ASP A 63 -5.26 -2.46 -3.47
N GLN A 64 -4.54 -1.35 -3.54
CA GLN A 64 -3.10 -1.31 -3.26
C GLN A 64 -2.80 -0.36 -2.11
N PHE A 65 -1.92 -0.78 -1.20
CA PHE A 65 -1.45 0.03 -0.08
C PHE A 65 -0.14 0.72 -0.43
N ALA A 66 0.00 2.00 -0.06
CA ALA A 66 1.18 2.79 -0.38
C ALA A 66 1.58 3.74 0.74
N PHE A 67 2.88 3.99 0.85
CA PHE A 67 3.40 5.13 1.61
C PHE A 67 3.30 6.42 0.80
N VAL A 68 2.92 7.50 1.47
CA VAL A 68 3.04 8.86 0.93
C VAL A 68 4.50 9.31 0.92
N GLN A 69 4.98 9.84 -0.21
CA GLN A 69 6.35 10.35 -0.42
C GLN A 69 6.43 11.85 -0.76
N ALA A 70 5.32 12.57 -0.75
CA ALA A 70 5.29 13.99 -1.10
C ALA A 70 5.95 14.88 -0.02
N PRO A 71 6.87 15.80 -0.39
CA PRO A 71 7.44 16.78 0.53
C PRO A 71 6.36 17.68 1.15
N GLY A 72 6.35 17.81 2.48
CA GLY A 72 5.35 18.61 3.20
C GLY A 72 4.07 17.84 3.58
N GLU A 73 3.94 16.61 3.12
CA GLU A 73 2.92 15.67 3.61
C GLU A 73 3.45 14.82 4.77
N ARG A 74 2.57 14.04 5.39
CA ARG A 74 2.89 13.14 6.50
C ARG A 74 3.64 11.91 5.97
N LEU A 75 4.93 12.09 5.71
CA LEU A 75 5.83 10.99 5.30
C LEU A 75 5.73 9.83 6.30
N GLY A 76 5.44 8.64 5.80
CA GLY A 76 5.23 7.44 6.62
C GLY A 76 3.76 7.09 6.85
N ASP A 77 2.82 7.98 6.49
CA ASP A 77 1.41 7.62 6.40
C ASP A 77 1.19 6.60 5.28
N VAL A 78 0.29 5.65 5.54
CA VAL A 78 -0.15 4.62 4.61
C VAL A 78 -1.54 4.98 4.11
N VAL A 79 -1.69 4.99 2.79
CA VAL A 79 -2.96 5.12 2.10
C VAL A 79 -3.31 3.81 1.39
N VAL A 80 -4.59 3.58 1.18
CA VAL A 80 -5.09 2.60 0.23
C VAL A 80 -5.56 3.33 -1.03
N TRP A 81 -5.17 2.81 -2.19
CA TRP A 81 -5.70 3.20 -3.48
C TRP A 81 -6.75 2.18 -3.91
N ASP A 82 -7.97 2.66 -4.12
CA ASP A 82 -9.08 1.89 -4.67
C ASP A 82 -8.99 1.90 -6.20
N HIS A 83 -8.77 0.72 -6.76
CA HIS A 83 -8.50 0.59 -8.20
C HIS A 83 -9.75 0.78 -9.08
N GLU A 84 -10.94 0.71 -8.50
CA GLU A 84 -12.20 0.90 -9.23
C GLU A 84 -12.58 2.38 -9.32
N THR A 85 -12.27 3.16 -8.28
CA THR A 85 -12.73 4.55 -8.12
C THR A 85 -11.61 5.58 -8.22
N ASP A 86 -10.34 5.15 -8.22
CA ASP A 86 -9.15 6.00 -8.09
C ASP A 86 -9.07 6.79 -6.77
N GLU A 87 -9.90 6.47 -5.77
CA GLU A 87 -9.84 7.12 -4.47
C GLU A 87 -8.58 6.70 -3.70
N ARG A 88 -8.01 7.65 -2.94
CA ARG A 88 -6.83 7.43 -2.10
C ARG A 88 -7.20 7.80 -0.68
N THR A 89 -7.39 6.78 0.16
CA THR A 89 -7.88 6.95 1.53
C THR A 89 -6.78 6.68 2.53
N TRP A 90 -6.61 7.57 3.49
CA TRP A 90 -5.66 7.37 4.59
C TRP A 90 -6.13 6.24 5.52
N VAL A 91 -5.27 5.26 5.78
CA VAL A 91 -5.61 4.07 6.57
C VAL A 91 -4.72 3.85 7.78
N ALA A 92 -3.49 4.37 7.77
CA ALA A 92 -2.59 4.27 8.93
C ALA A 92 -1.55 5.40 8.96
N ARG A 93 -1.04 5.73 10.15
CA ARG A 93 0.04 6.72 10.35
C ARG A 93 1.46 6.13 10.33
N SER A 94 1.59 4.81 10.23
CA SER A 94 2.88 4.11 10.29
C SER A 94 2.77 2.71 9.69
N LEU A 95 3.91 2.06 9.42
CA LEU A 95 3.93 0.66 9.00
C LEU A 95 3.37 -0.25 10.09
N LYS A 96 3.72 0.05 11.35
CA LYS A 96 3.26 -0.72 12.50
C LYS A 96 1.74 -0.66 12.64
N ASP A 97 1.16 0.53 12.59
CA ASP A 97 -0.28 0.73 12.70
C ASP A 97 -1.01 -0.01 11.56
N TYR A 98 -0.48 0.07 10.34
CA TYR A 98 -1.00 -0.69 9.20
C TYR A 98 -1.00 -2.21 9.45
N LEU A 99 0.12 -2.77 9.90
CA LEU A 99 0.24 -4.21 10.16
C LEU A 99 -0.66 -4.67 11.32
N GLU A 100 -0.77 -3.88 12.39
CA GLU A 100 -1.67 -4.16 13.51
C GLU A 100 -3.13 -4.17 13.05
N SER A 101 -3.56 -3.19 12.23
CA SER A 101 -4.90 -3.15 11.65
C SER A 101 -5.19 -4.35 10.73
N ARG A 102 -4.22 -4.73 9.89
CA ARG A 102 -4.36 -5.89 8.97
C ARG A 102 -4.44 -7.20 9.75
N ALA A 103 -3.66 -7.36 10.81
CA ALA A 103 -3.65 -8.57 11.63
C ALA A 103 -4.88 -8.70 12.55
N ALA A 104 -5.49 -7.59 12.95
CA ALA A 104 -6.65 -7.58 13.84
C ALA A 104 -8.00 -7.73 13.10
N SER A 105 -7.99 -7.76 11.77
CA SER A 105 -9.20 -7.79 10.95
C SER A 105 -9.47 -9.18 10.39
N ASP A 106 -10.74 -9.61 10.41
CA ASP A 106 -11.17 -10.91 9.86
C ASP A 106 -11.24 -10.94 8.31
N GLY A 107 -10.70 -9.93 7.62
CA GLY A 107 -10.70 -9.84 6.16
C GLY A 107 -9.88 -8.67 5.60
N ASP A 108 -9.57 -8.76 4.30
CA ASP A 108 -8.61 -7.85 3.64
C ASP A 108 -9.16 -6.45 3.31
N ASP A 109 -10.48 -6.27 3.37
CA ASP A 109 -11.20 -5.02 3.11
C ASP A 109 -11.49 -4.18 4.37
N TRP A 110 -10.70 -4.35 5.44
CA TRP A 110 -10.93 -3.72 6.74
C TRP A 110 -11.04 -2.19 6.69
N TYR A 111 -10.35 -1.55 5.76
CA TYR A 111 -10.37 -0.10 5.54
C TYR A 111 -11.70 0.41 4.94
N LYS A 112 -12.55 -0.48 4.40
CA LYS A 112 -13.86 -0.10 3.84
C LYS A 112 -14.93 0.10 4.91
N GLN A 113 -14.70 -0.31 6.16
CA GLN A 113 -15.69 -0.21 7.25
C GLN A 113 -15.83 1.21 7.87
N GLY A 114 -15.27 2.24 7.23
CA GLY A 114 -15.08 3.58 7.84
C GLY A 114 -15.83 4.77 7.23
N SER A 115 -16.68 4.63 6.22
CA SER A 115 -17.40 5.78 5.60
C SER A 115 -18.74 6.15 6.28
N GLY A 116 -18.96 5.70 7.52
CA GLY A 116 -20.13 6.04 8.33
C GLY A 116 -19.75 6.86 9.56
N GLN A 117 -19.60 8.18 9.42
CA GLN A 117 -19.77 9.10 10.54
C GLN A 117 -20.37 10.43 10.08
#